data_AF-A0AAQ0TNB6-F1
#
_entry.id   AF-A0AAQ0TNB6-F1
#
_cell.length_a   1.000
_cell.length_b   1.000
_cell.length_c   1.000
_cell.angle_alpha   90.00
_cell.angle_beta   90.00
_cell.angle_gamma   90.00
#
_symmetry.space_group_name_H-M   'P 1'
#
loop_
_entity.id
_entity.type
_entity.pdbx_description
1 polymer ?
#
loop_
_entity_poly.entity_id
_entity_poly.type
_entity_poly.pdbx_seq_one_letter_code
_entity_poly.pdbx_strand_id
1 'polypeptide(L)'
;MTDEWARPSSLRAGKEFFDYAIEHGLMDKVVMEGLGRGGYYSLRFAQTYPKHIGALLLDNPLVDINELRRNVDWWNDVTAKWS
;
A
#
# COMPACT_ATOMS: atom_id res chain seq x y z
N MET A 1 3.93 -6.28 -5.65
CA MET A 1 2.80 -5.49 -5.12
C MET A 1 3.19 -4.11 -4.59
N THR A 2 4.38 -3.90 -4.01
CA THR A 2 4.82 -2.58 -3.50
C THR A 2 5.42 -1.64 -4.56
N ASP A 3 5.88 -2.17 -5.70
CA ASP A 3 6.36 -1.38 -6.86
C ASP A 3 5.24 -0.79 -7.73
N GLU A 4 4.00 -1.04 -7.34
CA GLU A 4 2.79 -0.62 -8.05
C GLU A 4 2.23 0.72 -7.55
N TRP A 5 3.04 1.48 -6.82
CA TRP A 5 2.70 2.79 -6.27
C TRP A 5 1.38 2.84 -5.49
N ALA A 6 0.96 1.73 -4.89
CA ALA A 6 -0.32 1.61 -4.20
C ALA A 6 -1.55 1.99 -5.05
N ARG A 7 -1.49 1.72 -6.36
CA ARG A 7 -2.64 1.91 -7.26
C ARG A 7 -3.82 1.02 -6.89
N PRO A 8 -5.06 1.36 -7.29
CA PRO A 8 -6.26 0.63 -6.84
C PRO A 8 -6.21 -0.88 -7.09
N SER A 9 -5.67 -1.34 -8.21
CA SER A 9 -5.51 -2.79 -8.49
C SER A 9 -4.55 -3.47 -7.52
N SER A 10 -3.44 -2.82 -7.17
CA SER A 10 -2.48 -3.36 -6.20
C SER A 10 -3.04 -3.44 -4.77
N LEU A 11 -3.90 -2.48 -4.39
CA LEU A 11 -4.60 -2.50 -3.11
C LEU A 11 -5.65 -3.63 -3.08
N ARG A 12 -6.39 -3.83 -4.18
CA ARG A 12 -7.33 -4.95 -4.30
C ARG A 12 -6.63 -6.30 -4.21
N ALA A 13 -5.52 -6.49 -4.91
CA ALA A 13 -4.74 -7.73 -4.83
C ALA A 13 -4.26 -8.00 -3.38
N GLY A 14 -3.84 -6.95 -2.65
CA GLY A 14 -3.51 -7.10 -1.23
C GLY A 14 -4.71 -7.44 -0.36
N LYS A 15 -5.89 -6.90 -0.69
CA LYS A 15 -7.13 -7.20 0.03
C LYS A 15 -7.58 -8.63 -0.22
N GLU A 16 -7.50 -9.11 -1.47
CA GLU A 16 -7.77 -10.50 -1.84
C GLU A 16 -6.86 -11.48 -1.08
N PHE A 17 -5.57 -11.17 -0.99
CA PHE A 17 -4.65 -11.97 -0.19
C PHE A 17 -4.97 -11.94 1.32
N PHE A 18 -5.33 -10.77 1.84
CA PHE A 18 -5.76 -10.63 3.24
C PHE A 18 -7.04 -11.42 3.54
N ASP A 19 -8.02 -11.40 2.63
CA ASP A 19 -9.26 -12.16 2.77
C ASP A 19 -8.99 -13.66 2.73
N TYR A 20 -8.15 -14.11 1.79
CA TYR A 20 -7.67 -15.47 1.74
C TYR A 20 -7.00 -15.89 3.06
N ALA A 21 -6.17 -15.03 3.65
CA ALA A 21 -5.54 -15.30 4.94
C ALA A 21 -6.57 -15.48 6.08
N ILE A 22 -7.60 -14.63 6.15
CA ILE A 22 -8.69 -14.76 7.12
C ILE A 22 -9.45 -16.07 6.93
N GLU A 23 -9.76 -16.44 5.68
CA GLU A 23 -10.43 -17.70 5.36
C GLU A 23 -9.65 -18.92 5.86
N HIS A 24 -8.34 -18.79 6.03
CA HIS A 24 -7.45 -19.82 6.56
C HIS A 24 -7.15 -19.67 8.07
N GLY A 25 -7.94 -18.86 8.79
CA GLY A 25 -7.91 -18.77 10.25
C GLY A 25 -6.91 -17.75 10.81
N LEU A 26 -6.37 -16.86 9.99
CA LEU A 26 -5.57 -15.73 10.46
C LEU A 26 -6.47 -14.58 10.97
N MET A 27 -5.85 -13.65 11.71
CA MET A 27 -6.56 -12.54 12.36
C MET A 27 -7.24 -11.60 11.34
N ASP A 28 -8.42 -11.09 11.70
CA ASP A 28 -9.21 -10.15 10.87
C ASP A 28 -8.71 -8.69 10.90
N LYS A 29 -7.57 -8.46 11.56
CA LYS A 29 -6.83 -7.21 11.62
C LYS A 29 -5.35 -7.44 11.39
N VAL A 30 -4.83 -6.87 10.31
CA VAL A 30 -3.41 -6.99 9.93
C VAL A 30 -2.57 -5.90 10.56
N VAL A 31 -1.36 -6.25 10.98
CA VAL A 31 -0.29 -5.28 11.25
C VAL A 31 0.48 -5.08 9.95
N MET A 32 0.48 -3.87 9.42
CA MET A 32 1.23 -3.57 8.20
C MET A 32 2.55 -2.89 8.53
N GLU A 33 3.64 -3.55 8.15
CA GLU A 33 4.98 -2.99 8.16
C GLU A 33 5.31 -2.37 6.81
N GLY A 34 6.00 -1.23 6.78
CA GLY A 34 6.41 -0.63 5.51
C GLY A 34 7.55 0.38 5.63
N LEU A 35 8.53 0.24 4.73
CA LEU A 35 9.64 1.19 4.54
C LEU A 35 9.46 1.97 3.23
N GLY A 36 9.64 3.29 3.24
CA GLY A 36 9.63 4.12 2.03
C GLY A 36 8.35 3.94 1.21
N ARG A 37 8.47 3.38 0.00
CA ARG A 37 7.34 3.06 -0.89
C ARG A 37 6.40 2.00 -0.31
N GLY A 38 6.93 1.04 0.44
CA GLY A 38 6.12 0.07 1.19
C GLY A 38 5.30 0.76 2.28
N GLY A 39 5.87 1.79 2.92
CA GLY A 39 5.14 2.63 3.87
C GLY A 39 3.95 3.36 3.23
N TYR A 40 4.13 3.89 2.01
CA TYR A 40 3.02 4.49 1.24
C TYR A 40 1.92 3.46 0.95
N TYR A 41 2.29 2.25 0.53
CA TYR A 41 1.33 1.17 0.32
C TYR A 41 0.52 0.87 1.59
N SER A 42 1.19 0.72 2.74
CA SER A 42 0.53 0.45 4.02
C SER A 42 -0.41 1.58 4.43
N LEU A 43 -0.03 2.86 4.25
CA LEU A 43 -0.90 4.01 4.48
C LEU A 43 -2.13 4.00 3.57
N ARG A 44 -1.94 3.74 2.27
CA ARG A 44 -3.03 3.70 1.29
C ARG A 44 -3.98 2.52 1.51
N PHE A 45 -3.45 1.35 1.88
CA PHE A 45 -4.26 0.21 2.27
C PHE A 45 -5.09 0.53 3.51
N ALA A 46 -4.47 1.09 4.55
CA ALA A 46 -5.17 1.51 5.77
C ALA A 46 -6.26 2.56 5.50
N GLN A 47 -5.99 3.53 4.62
CA GLN A 47 -6.98 4.53 4.20
C GLN A 47 -8.17 3.89 3.47
N THR A 48 -7.93 2.86 2.67
CA THR A 48 -8.97 2.19 1.87
C THR A 48 -9.77 1.16 2.69
N TYR A 49 -9.10 0.48 3.63
CA TYR A 49 -9.61 -0.65 4.39
C TYR A 49 -9.40 -0.49 5.92
N PRO A 50 -9.84 0.63 6.53
CA PRO A 50 -9.43 1.00 7.90
C PRO A 50 -9.88 0.00 8.97
N LYS A 51 -11.00 -0.70 8.76
CA LYS A 51 -11.52 -1.69 9.71
C LYS A 51 -10.64 -2.94 9.86
N HIS A 52 -9.74 -3.15 8.90
CA HIS A 52 -8.88 -4.33 8.80
C HIS A 52 -7.47 -4.07 9.34
N ILE A 53 -7.20 -2.91 9.93
CA ILE A 53 -5.88 -2.55 10.46
C ILE A 53 -5.84 -2.76 11.97
N GLY A 54 -4.86 -3.53 12.43
CA GLY A 54 -4.51 -3.64 13.84
C GLY A 54 -3.47 -2.59 14.25
N ALA A 55 -2.41 -2.45 13.46
CA ALA A 55 -1.36 -1.46 13.65
C ALA A 55 -0.61 -1.14 12.35
N LEU A 56 0.09 -0.01 12.33
CA LEU A 56 1.01 0.39 11.27
C LEU A 56 2.40 0.59 11.86
N LEU A 57 3.39 -0.11 11.32
CA LEU A 57 4.80 0.03 11.68
C LEU A 57 5.54 0.57 10.46
N LEU A 58 5.75 1.89 10.44
CA LEU A 58 6.23 2.59 9.25
C LEU A 58 7.58 3.22 9.52
N ASP A 59 8.54 2.91 8.67
CA ASP A 59 9.87 3.53 8.67
C ASP A 59 10.02 4.40 7.41
N ASN A 60 10.42 5.66 7.61
CA ASN A 60 10.58 6.67 6.57
C ASN A 60 9.54 6.54 5.41
N PRO A 61 8.22 6.54 5.70
CA PRO A 61 7.23 6.27 4.66
C PRO A 61 7.20 7.42 3.66
N LEU A 62 7.07 7.09 2.37
CA LEU A 62 6.52 8.06 1.42
C LEU A 62 5.07 8.33 1.84
N VAL A 63 4.71 9.60 2.03
CA VAL A 63 3.36 9.98 2.52
C VAL A 63 2.55 10.68 1.42
N ASP A 64 3.20 11.48 0.58
CA ASP A 64 2.58 12.15 -0.57
C ASP A 64 3.25 11.70 -1.87
N ILE A 65 2.49 11.01 -2.72
CA ILE A 65 2.95 10.52 -4.03
C ILE A 65 3.33 11.67 -4.97
N ASN A 66 2.82 12.89 -4.75
CA ASN A 66 3.17 14.05 -5.57
C ASN A 66 4.60 14.55 -5.33
N GLU A 67 5.24 14.19 -4.22
CA GLU A 67 6.66 14.50 -4.00
C GLU A 67 7.56 13.87 -5.08
N LEU A 68 7.11 12.75 -5.66
CA LEU A 68 7.81 12.06 -6.74
C LEU A 68 7.90 12.88 -8.03
N ARG A 69 7.10 13.94 -8.20
CA ARG A 69 7.24 14.89 -9.34
C ARG A 69 8.63 15.51 -9.44
N ARG A 70 9.40 15.53 -8.35
CA ARG A 70 10.79 16.00 -8.31
C ARG A 70 11.76 15.03 -9.00
N ASN A 71 11.35 13.79 -9.23
CA ASN A 71 12.09 12.76 -9.96
C ASN A 71 11.28 12.33 -11.19
N VAL A 72 11.72 12.77 -12.37
CA VAL A 72 10.97 12.59 -13.63
C VAL A 72 10.74 11.11 -13.96
N ASP A 73 11.71 10.24 -13.68
CA ASP A 73 11.61 8.82 -14.01
C ASP A 73 10.56 8.13 -13.15
N TRP A 74 10.57 8.40 -11.83
CA TRP A 74 9.56 7.85 -10.92
C TRP A 74 8.17 8.42 -11.17
N TRP A 75 8.08 9.72 -11.46
CA TRP A 75 6.78 10.32 -11.80
C TRP A 75 6.20 9.74 -13.08
N ASN A 76 7.02 9.53 -14.10
CA ASN A 76 6.59 8.88 -15.34
C ASN A 76 6.07 7.47 -15.06
N ASP A 77 6.78 6.67 -14.27
CA ASP A 77 6.34 5.32 -13.89
C ASP A 77 5.02 5.33 -13.08
N VAL A 78 4.86 6.27 -12.14
CA VAL A 78 3.59 6.49 -11.44
C VAL A 78 2.48 6.75 -12.44
N THR A 79 2.64 7.75 -13.31
CA THR A 79 1.58 8.13 -14.26
C THR A 79 1.22 7.01 -15.23
N ALA A 80 2.21 6.24 -15.72
CA ALA A 80 2.00 5.11 -16.61
C ALA A 80 1.28 3.93 -15.93
N LYS A 81 1.52 3.70 -14.64
CA LYS A 81 0.87 2.62 -13.88
C LYS A 81 -0.53 3.00 -13.37
N TRP A 82 -0.78 4.30 -13.17
CA TRP A 82 -2.04 4.84 -12.63
C TRP A 82 -3.06 5.26 -13.70
N SER A 83 -2.66 5.32 -14.97
CA SER A 83 -3.56 5.54 -16.12
C SER A 83 -4.51 4.38 -16.39
#